data_AF-F7S6X8-F1
#
_entry.id   AF-F7S6X8-F1
#
_cell.length_a   1.000
_cell.length_b   1.000
_cell.length_c   1.000
_cell.angle_alpha   90.00
_cell.angle_beta   90.00
_cell.angle_gamma   90.00
#
_symmetry.space_group_name_H-M   'P 1'
#
loop_
_entity.id
_entity.type
_entity.pdbx_description
1 polymer ?
#
loop_
_entity_poly.entity_id
_entity_poly.type
_entity_poly.pdbx_seq_one_letter_code
_entity_poly.pdbx_strand_id
1 'polypeptide(L)'
;GRLADRHAARTIVATLLAIAVLLVALRAALPFGLVAVLVMAGWGMAVFTLVSPLQTRVIDHARDAPNLASTINQGAFNLGNAGGAWLGGAALGAGIGYRSLPLLGAALALAGLAVAAWAFGLERRRG
;
A
#
# COMPACT_ATOMS: atom_id res chain seq x y z
N GLY A 1 -14.59 -10.57 -14.22
CA GLY A 1 -15.51 -10.18 -15.31
C GLY A 1 -15.12 -8.78 -15.74
N ARG A 2 -14.86 -8.55 -17.03
CA ARG A 2 -14.01 -7.43 -17.53
C ARG A 2 -14.32 -6.03 -16.96
N LEU A 3 -15.59 -5.73 -16.63
CA LEU A 3 -15.97 -4.50 -15.95
C LEU A 3 -15.62 -4.49 -14.45
N ALA A 4 -15.93 -5.56 -13.71
CA ALA A 4 -15.54 -5.70 -12.31
C ALA A 4 -14.01 -5.63 -12.11
N ASP A 5 -13.24 -6.21 -13.04
CA ASP A 5 -11.77 -6.21 -13.00
C ASP A 5 -11.19 -4.80 -13.28
N ARG A 6 -11.86 -3.99 -14.11
CA ARG A 6 -11.48 -2.58 -14.33
C ARG A 6 -11.74 -1.69 -13.12
N HIS A 7 -12.86 -1.88 -12.43
CA HIS A 7 -13.15 -1.14 -11.20
C HIS A 7 -12.14 -1.53 -10.12
N ALA A 8 -11.84 -2.83 -10.01
CA ALA A 8 -10.83 -3.38 -9.14
C ALA A 8 -9.44 -2.73 -9.30
N ALA A 9 -8.92 -2.66 -10.53
CA ALA A 9 -7.64 -2.03 -10.81
C ALA A 9 -7.63 -0.52 -10.52
N ARG A 10 -8.72 0.18 -10.88
CA ARG A 10 -8.87 1.62 -10.60
C ARG A 10 -8.87 1.90 -9.11
N THR A 11 -9.59 1.10 -8.30
CA THR A 11 -9.61 1.25 -6.84
C THR A 11 -8.22 1.06 -6.25
N ILE A 12 -7.46 0.04 -6.68
CA ILE A 12 -6.09 -0.20 -6.18
C ILE A 12 -5.19 1.00 -6.48
N VAL A 13 -5.19 1.48 -7.72
CA VAL A 13 -4.40 2.64 -8.16
C VAL A 13 -4.79 3.90 -7.37
N ALA A 14 -6.09 4.18 -7.26
CA ALA A 14 -6.61 5.35 -6.57
C ALA A 14 -6.25 5.33 -5.08
N THR A 15 -6.40 4.18 -4.41
CA THR A 15 -6.11 4.07 -2.98
C THR A 15 -4.60 4.13 -2.70
N LEU A 16 -3.75 3.55 -3.53
CA LEU A 16 -2.28 3.70 -3.41
C LEU A 16 -1.85 5.16 -3.58
N LEU A 17 -2.44 5.88 -4.55
CA LEU A 17 -2.20 7.31 -4.72
C LEU A 17 -2.70 8.11 -3.51
N ALA A 18 -3.89 7.80 -2.99
CA ALA A 18 -4.43 8.43 -1.79
C ALA A 18 -3.53 8.21 -0.56
N ILE A 19 -2.99 6.99 -0.38
CA ILE A 19 -2.03 6.68 0.68
C ILE A 19 -0.78 7.55 0.55
N ALA A 20 -0.22 7.67 -0.66
CA ALA A 20 0.96 8.52 -0.89
C ALA A 20 0.68 10.00 -0.57
N VAL A 21 -0.46 10.52 -1.01
CA VAL A 21 -0.89 11.90 -0.71
C VAL A 21 -1.12 12.11 0.78
N LEU A 22 -1.79 11.18 1.45
CA LEU A 22 -2.05 11.25 2.90
C LEU A 22 -0.76 11.23 3.71
N LEU A 23 0.25 10.47 3.28
CA LEU A 23 1.55 10.45 3.94
C LEU A 23 2.35 11.75 3.74
N VAL A 24 2.26 12.37 2.55
CA VAL A 24 2.80 13.72 2.31
C VAL A 24 2.05 14.77 3.14
N ALA A 25 0.73 14.67 3.23
CA ALA A 25 -0.08 15.53 4.08
C ALA A 25 0.27 15.33 5.57
N LEU A 26 0.52 14.09 5.98
CA LEU A 26 0.89 13.76 7.36
C LEU A 26 2.19 14.47 7.75
N ARG A 27 3.21 14.45 6.87
CA ARG A 27 4.45 15.23 7.06
C ARG A 27 4.16 16.70 7.40
N ALA A 28 3.28 17.34 6.63
CA ALA A 28 2.92 18.75 6.84
C ALA A 28 2.05 18.95 8.09
N ALA A 29 1.26 17.95 8.47
CA ALA A 29 0.36 17.98 9.62
C ALA A 29 1.06 17.72 10.96
N LEU A 30 2.24 17.08 11.00
CA LEU A 30 2.97 16.75 12.24
C LEU A 30 3.22 17.92 13.22
N PRO A 31 3.29 19.21 12.83
CA PRO A 31 3.32 20.32 13.78
C PRO A 31 1.98 20.60 14.47
N PHE A 32 0.86 20.10 13.94
CA PHE A 32 -0.51 20.40 14.37
C PHE A 32 -1.19 19.13 14.89
N GLY A 33 -1.16 18.90 16.20
CA GLY A 33 -1.57 17.62 16.82
C GLY A 33 -2.92 17.06 16.35
N LEU A 34 -3.99 17.86 16.39
CA LEU A 34 -5.32 17.42 15.95
C LEU A 34 -5.34 17.07 14.45
N VAL A 35 -4.72 17.91 13.60
CA VAL A 35 -4.69 17.67 12.15
C VAL A 35 -3.88 16.40 11.83
N ALA A 36 -2.75 16.19 12.51
CA ALA A 36 -1.94 14.98 12.36
C ALA A 36 -2.75 13.72 12.67
N VAL A 37 -3.52 13.72 13.76
CA VAL A 37 -4.38 12.59 14.14
C VAL A 37 -5.45 12.32 13.08
N LEU A 38 -6.12 13.37 12.57
CA LEU A 38 -7.14 13.21 11.53
C LEU A 38 -6.56 12.66 10.22
N VAL A 39 -5.40 13.17 9.80
CA VAL A 39 -4.71 12.66 8.61
C VAL A 39 -4.25 11.21 8.82
N MET A 40 -3.75 10.87 10.01
CA MET A 40 -3.32 9.51 10.34
C MET A 40 -4.50 8.53 10.36
N ALA A 41 -5.68 8.95 10.85
CA ALA A 41 -6.90 8.17 10.79
C ALA A 41 -7.35 7.94 9.33
N GLY A 42 -7.31 8.98 8.50
CA GLY A 42 -7.60 8.87 7.07
C GLY A 42 -6.63 7.91 6.35
N TRP A 43 -5.34 8.00 6.67
CA TRP A 43 -4.33 7.07 6.16
C TRP A 43 -4.62 5.63 6.58
N GLY A 44 -4.93 5.38 7.86
CA GLY A 44 -5.31 4.05 8.35
C GLY A 44 -6.52 3.48 7.62
N MET A 45 -7.57 4.29 7.42
CA MET A 45 -8.77 3.89 6.68
C MET A 45 -8.44 3.54 5.21
N ALA A 46 -7.58 4.31 4.55
CA ALA A 46 -7.15 4.03 3.18
C ALA A 46 -6.38 2.71 3.08
N VAL A 47 -5.46 2.44 4.02
CA VAL A 47 -4.70 1.18 4.08
C VAL A 47 -5.65 0.00 4.27
N PHE A 48 -6.59 0.07 5.22
CA PHE A 48 -7.57 -1.00 5.44
C PHE A 48 -8.44 -1.27 4.22
N THR A 49 -8.88 -0.21 3.54
CA THR A 49 -9.69 -0.28 2.31
C THR A 49 -8.93 -0.98 1.18
N LEU A 50 -7.60 -0.87 1.14
CA LEU A 50 -6.76 -1.51 0.12
C LEU A 50 -6.43 -2.97 0.48
N VAL A 51 -5.92 -3.19 1.70
CA VAL A 51 -5.27 -4.47 2.06
C VAL A 51 -6.28 -5.61 2.10
N SER A 52 -7.43 -5.44 2.78
CA SER A 52 -8.39 -6.54 2.95
C SER A 52 -8.93 -7.07 1.61
N PRO A 53 -9.41 -6.22 0.67
CA PRO A 53 -9.86 -6.70 -0.64
C PRO A 53 -8.75 -7.31 -1.48
N LEU A 54 -7.51 -6.82 -1.38
CA LEU A 54 -6.37 -7.40 -2.10
C LEU A 54 -6.07 -8.82 -1.62
N GLN A 55 -6.08 -9.04 -0.31
CA GLN A 55 -5.84 -10.37 0.25
C GLN A 55 -6.88 -11.39 -0.25
N THR A 56 -8.16 -11.03 -0.25
CA THR A 56 -9.23 -11.89 -0.78
C THR A 56 -9.04 -12.16 -2.27
N ARG A 57 -8.73 -11.12 -3.08
CA ARG A 57 -8.54 -11.28 -4.54
C ARG A 57 -7.42 -12.23 -4.92
N VAL A 58 -6.30 -12.23 -4.18
CA VAL A 58 -5.17 -13.14 -4.43
C VAL A 58 -5.60 -14.58 -4.21
N ILE A 59 -6.35 -14.83 -3.14
CA ILE A 59 -6.86 -16.17 -2.80
C ILE A 59 -7.89 -16.62 -3.85
N ASP A 60 -8.83 -15.75 -4.25
CA ASP A 60 -9.88 -16.06 -5.23
C ASP A 60 -9.32 -16.42 -6.62
N HIS A 61 -8.16 -15.86 -7.00
CA HIS A 61 -7.47 -16.18 -8.25
C HIS A 61 -6.75 -17.54 -8.22
N ALA A 62 -6.44 -18.06 -7.02
CA ALA A 62 -5.71 -19.32 -6.85
C ALA A 62 -6.65 -20.49 -6.56
N ARG A 63 -7.63 -20.73 -7.45
CA ARG A 63 -8.68 -21.74 -7.25
C ARG A 63 -8.15 -23.15 -7.00
N ASP A 64 -7.03 -23.50 -7.62
CA ASP A 64 -6.42 -24.83 -7.54
C ASP A 64 -5.54 -25.00 -6.29
N ALA A 65 -5.15 -23.90 -5.61
CA ALA A 65 -4.26 -23.93 -4.45
C ALA A 65 -4.52 -22.77 -3.45
N PRO A 66 -5.74 -22.62 -2.90
CA PRO A 66 -6.12 -21.47 -2.08
C PRO A 66 -5.34 -21.39 -0.76
N ASN A 67 -5.05 -22.53 -0.14
CA ASN A 67 -4.26 -22.57 1.10
C ASN A 67 -2.82 -22.09 0.88
N LEU A 68 -2.19 -22.48 -0.24
CA LEU A 68 -0.85 -22.04 -0.61
C LEU A 68 -0.83 -20.54 -0.94
N ALA A 69 -1.85 -20.05 -1.64
CA ALA A 69 -1.98 -18.62 -1.93
C ALA A 69 -2.18 -17.79 -0.66
N SER A 70 -2.98 -18.27 0.30
CA SER A 70 -3.17 -17.61 1.60
C SER A 70 -1.86 -17.52 2.39
N THR A 71 -1.08 -18.60 2.46
CA THR A 71 0.21 -18.58 3.19
C THR A 71 1.23 -17.66 2.54
N ILE A 72 1.35 -17.69 1.20
CA ILE A 72 2.23 -16.77 0.45
C ILE A 72 1.79 -15.31 0.66
N ASN A 73 0.50 -15.03 0.59
CA ASN A 73 -0.04 -13.68 0.75
C ASN A 73 0.19 -13.13 2.17
N GLN A 74 -0.01 -13.94 3.21
CA GLN A 74 0.33 -13.58 4.59
C GLN A 74 1.85 -13.39 4.76
N GLY A 75 2.66 -14.27 4.16
CA GLY A 75 4.12 -14.15 4.15
C GLY A 75 4.61 -12.85 3.50
N ALA A 76 4.05 -12.49 2.35
CA ALA A 76 4.34 -11.24 1.65
C ALA A 76 3.96 -10.00 2.49
N PHE A 77 2.81 -10.03 3.16
CA PHE A 77 2.39 -8.97 4.08
C PHE A 77 3.37 -8.81 5.26
N ASN A 78 3.78 -9.93 5.87
CA ASN A 78 4.75 -9.92 6.97
C ASN A 78 6.12 -9.42 6.51
N LEU A 79 6.58 -9.83 5.33
CA LEU A 79 7.82 -9.34 4.73
C LEU A 79 7.74 -7.83 4.46
N GLY A 80 6.59 -7.33 3.98
CA GLY A 80 6.34 -5.91 3.81
C GLY A 80 6.43 -5.13 5.13
N ASN A 81 5.82 -5.62 6.21
CA ASN A 81 5.90 -5.00 7.53
C ASN A 81 7.33 -5.01 8.08
N ALA A 82 8.03 -6.14 7.99
CA ALA A 82 9.41 -6.26 8.42
C ALA A 82 10.35 -5.35 7.62
N GLY A 83 10.21 -5.34 6.29
CA GLY A 83 10.98 -4.48 5.39
C GLY A 83 10.70 -3.00 5.63
N GLY A 84 9.44 -2.62 5.83
CA GLY A 84 9.06 -1.24 6.16
C GLY A 84 9.63 -0.79 7.51
N ALA A 85 9.57 -1.62 8.54
CA ALA A 85 10.17 -1.34 9.84
C ALA A 85 11.70 -1.23 9.75
N TRP A 86 12.35 -2.13 9.02
CA TRP A 86 13.79 -2.08 8.78
C TRP A 86 14.22 -0.83 8.04
N LEU A 87 13.54 -0.46 6.94
CA LEU A 87 13.82 0.77 6.19
C LEU A 87 13.60 2.03 7.05
N GLY A 88 12.54 2.05 7.85
CA GLY A 88 12.28 3.14 8.79
C GLY A 88 13.38 3.27 9.85
N GLY A 89 13.80 2.14 10.43
CA GLY A 89 14.91 2.10 11.40
C GLY A 89 16.24 2.51 10.79
N ALA A 90 16.56 2.02 9.57
CA ALA A 90 17.76 2.40 8.84
C ALA A 90 17.79 3.89 8.49
N ALA A 91 16.64 4.46 8.10
CA ALA A 91 16.51 5.89 7.85
C ALA A 91 16.80 6.71 9.12
N LEU A 92 16.19 6.34 10.26
CA LEU A 92 16.46 6.97 11.55
C LEU A 92 17.95 6.86 11.94
N GLY A 93 18.56 5.67 11.74
CA GLY A 93 19.98 5.43 11.98
C GLY A 93 20.91 6.26 11.10
N ALA A 94 20.47 6.62 9.88
CA ALA A 94 21.17 7.52 8.98
C ALA A 94 20.96 9.02 9.30
N GLY A 95 20.28 9.35 10.40
CA GLY A 95 20.02 10.73 10.84
C GLY A 95 18.80 11.37 10.19
N ILE A 96 17.98 10.62 9.44
CA ILE A 96 16.70 11.12 8.93
C ILE A 96 15.75 11.32 10.12
N GLY A 97 15.30 12.55 10.34
CA GLY A 97 14.41 12.86 11.46
C GLY A 97 13.03 12.19 11.35
N TYR A 98 12.39 11.92 12.49
CA TYR A 98 11.06 11.29 12.57
C TYR A 98 10.00 11.93 11.67
N ARG A 99 10.05 13.26 11.53
CA ARG A 99 9.12 13.98 10.68
C ARG A 99 9.22 13.57 9.22
N SER A 100 10.33 13.00 8.76
CA SER A 100 10.57 12.61 7.36
C SER A 100 10.11 11.18 7.05
N LEU A 101 9.83 10.36 8.06
CA LEU A 101 9.36 8.99 7.87
C LEU A 101 8.08 8.88 7.01
N PRO A 102 7.07 9.77 7.11
CA PRO A 102 5.93 9.72 6.21
C PRO A 102 6.32 9.83 4.73
N LEU A 103 7.36 10.59 4.39
CA LEU A 103 7.82 10.72 3.01
C LEU A 103 8.45 9.43 2.49
N LEU A 104 9.17 8.69 3.34
CA LEU A 104 9.66 7.35 3.01
C LEU A 104 8.50 6.39 2.72
N GLY A 105 7.46 6.41 3.56
CA GLY A 105 6.24 5.64 3.32
C GLY A 105 5.54 6.04 2.01
N ALA A 106 5.50 7.33 1.69
CA ALA A 106 4.93 7.82 0.44
C ALA A 106 5.71 7.30 -0.78
N ALA A 107 7.05 7.29 -0.72
CA ALA A 107 7.89 6.72 -1.77
C ALA A 107 7.63 5.22 -1.96
N LEU A 108 7.47 4.46 -0.87
CA LEU A 108 7.12 3.03 -0.93
C LEU A 108 5.72 2.80 -1.52
N ALA A 109 4.74 3.64 -1.17
CA ALA A 109 3.40 3.58 -1.76
C ALA A 109 3.43 3.85 -3.28
N LEU A 110 4.25 4.81 -3.73
CA LEU A 110 4.46 5.09 -5.15
C LEU A 110 5.19 3.96 -5.88
N ALA A 111 6.15 3.29 -5.23
CA ALA A 111 6.78 2.09 -5.78
C ALA A 111 5.74 0.97 -5.97
N GLY A 112 4.88 0.75 -4.97
CA GLY A 112 3.75 -0.19 -5.08
C GLY A 112 2.78 0.18 -6.20
N LEU A 113 2.50 1.48 -6.38
CA LEU A 113 1.68 2.00 -7.48
C LEU A 113 2.28 1.70 -8.85
N ALA A 114 3.60 1.87 -9.01
CA ALA A 114 4.31 1.55 -10.24
C ALA A 114 4.22 0.06 -10.57
N VAL A 115 4.40 -0.81 -9.58
CA VAL A 115 4.26 -2.27 -9.73
C VAL A 115 2.82 -2.63 -10.13
N ALA A 116 1.82 -2.06 -9.45
CA ALA A 116 0.41 -2.31 -9.77
C ALA A 116 0.06 -1.85 -11.20
N ALA A 117 0.48 -0.64 -11.58
CA ALA A 117 0.27 -0.12 -12.92
C ALA A 117 0.93 -0.99 -13.99
N TRP A 118 2.14 -1.49 -13.73
CA TRP A 118 2.83 -2.41 -14.62
C TRP A 118 2.10 -3.75 -14.76
N ALA A 119 1.67 -4.35 -13.64
CA ALA A 119 0.91 -5.60 -13.63
C ALA A 119 -0.41 -5.48 -14.44
N PHE A 120 -1.20 -4.43 -14.20
CA PHE A 120 -2.41 -4.18 -14.98
C PHE A 120 -2.12 -3.88 -16.46
N GLY A 121 -0.98 -3.27 -16.76
CA GLY A 121 -0.51 -3.06 -18.13
C GLY A 121 -0.21 -4.38 -18.86
N LEU A 122 0.34 -5.37 -18.16
CA LEU A 122 0.60 -6.71 -18.69
C LEU A 122 -0.70 -7.48 -18.93
N GLU A 123 -1.65 -7.43 -18.00
CA GLU A 123 -2.97 -8.07 -18.15
C GLU A 123 -3.72 -7.57 -19.38
N ARG A 124 -3.71 -6.24 -19.62
CA ARG A 124 -4.32 -5.64 -20.81
C ARG A 124 -3.69 -6.06 -22.13
N ARG A 125 -2.44 -6.52 -22.12
CA ARG A 125 -1.74 -7.00 -23.32
C ARG A 125 -2.04 -8.48 -23.60
N ARG A 126 -2.48 -9.23 -22.60
CA ARG A 126 -2.71 -10.69 -22.69
C ARG A 126 -4.16 -11.07 -23.03
N GLY A 127 -5.11 -10.13 -23.07
CA GLY A 127 -6.51 -10.41 -23.44
C GLY A 127 -7.22 -9.24 -24.08
#